data_AF-F7PL77-F1
#
_entry.id   AF-F7PL77-F1
#
_cell.length_a   1.000
_cell.length_b   1.000
_cell.length_c   1.000
_cell.angle_alpha   90.00
_cell.angle_beta   90.00
_cell.angle_gamma   90.00
#
_symmetry.space_group_name_H-M   'P 1'
#
loop_
_entity.id
_entity.type
_entity.pdbx_description
1 polymer ?
#
loop_
_entity_poly.entity_id
_entity_poly.type
_entity_poly.pdbx_seq_one_letter_code
_entity_poly.pdbx_strand_id
1 'polypeptide(L)'
;MSTLAVAKKDFQDALRSKALWGLSVVFILLSLLIAYVFAEFTAMMEVEEQTAQGLAYFLASQIGLFVSITAIVIAYKAIAGERESGSIKILLSLPHTRQDVLLGKVLGRSATLAVPTLIGLVAGAALGSVLMGEFAIVSLSALLVMSLLFVVTYISIMVGISALAGSTSRASMLTIGFFLVFEILWSVVSIGIVWLTNGLSLPTEFPNWVYLVNQVPPSAAFTTGLTALMPGDIAGVGTPDFEAFYATPWVGVAMLAFWLVVPLAIGYWRFSTADL
;
A
#
# COMPACT_ATOMS: atom_id res chain seq x y z
N MET A 1 -1.91 -27.81 12.14
CA MET A 1 -1.90 -26.34 12.15
C MET A 1 -1.60 -25.89 10.73
N SER A 2 -2.47 -25.10 10.09
CA SER A 2 -2.22 -24.69 8.71
C SER A 2 -2.72 -23.27 8.48
N THR A 3 -1.82 -22.31 8.65
CA THR A 3 -1.96 -20.92 8.18
C THR A 3 -2.38 -20.88 6.70
N LEU A 4 -1.83 -21.80 5.90
CA LEU A 4 -2.15 -21.97 4.48
C LEU A 4 -3.59 -22.40 4.22
N ALA A 5 -4.18 -23.24 5.08
CA ALA A 5 -5.57 -23.64 4.95
C ALA A 5 -6.51 -22.44 5.16
N VAL A 6 -6.23 -21.60 6.16
CA VAL A 6 -6.96 -20.35 6.40
C VAL A 6 -6.81 -19.41 5.21
N ALA A 7 -5.57 -19.18 4.75
CA ALA A 7 -5.29 -18.32 3.61
C ALA A 7 -5.99 -18.78 2.33
N LYS A 8 -5.94 -20.09 2.04
CA LYS A 8 -6.58 -20.69 0.86
C LYS A 8 -8.09 -20.50 0.90
N LYS A 9 -8.72 -20.73 2.06
CA LYS A 9 -10.16 -20.50 2.24
C LYS A 9 -10.52 -19.04 1.98
N ASP A 10 -9.86 -18.11 2.66
CA ASP A 10 -10.15 -16.67 2.54
C ASP A 10 -9.97 -16.18 1.09
N PHE A 11 -8.93 -16.66 0.41
CA PHE A 11 -8.69 -16.34 -1.00
C PHE A 11 -9.79 -16.89 -1.92
N GLN A 12 -10.23 -18.15 -1.70
CA GLN A 12 -11.30 -18.76 -2.49
C GLN A 12 -12.65 -18.08 -2.27
N ASP A 13 -12.95 -17.68 -1.03
CA ASP A 13 -14.17 -16.93 -0.71
C ASP A 13 -14.15 -15.56 -1.38
N ALA A 14 -13.00 -14.89 -1.40
CA ALA A 14 -12.81 -13.62 -2.08
C ALA A 14 -13.01 -13.73 -3.61
N LEU A 15 -12.48 -14.77 -4.26
CA LEU A 15 -12.65 -14.99 -5.70
C LEU A 15 -14.11 -15.16 -6.14
N ARG A 16 -15.03 -15.49 -5.23
CA ARG A 16 -16.46 -15.60 -5.53
C ARG A 16 -17.20 -14.26 -5.48
N SER A 17 -16.56 -13.21 -4.97
CA SER A 17 -17.18 -11.90 -4.80
C SER A 17 -17.21 -11.12 -6.12
N LYS A 18 -18.41 -10.84 -6.64
CA LYS A 18 -18.60 -10.00 -7.83
C LYS A 18 -18.02 -8.59 -7.67
N ALA A 19 -18.05 -8.04 -6.46
CA ALA A 19 -17.50 -6.73 -6.17
C ALA A 19 -15.97 -6.70 -6.36
N LEU A 20 -15.27 -7.77 -5.96
CA LEU A 20 -13.83 -7.90 -6.17
C LEU A 20 -13.47 -8.02 -7.65
N TRP A 21 -14.26 -8.76 -8.43
CA TRP A 21 -14.09 -8.82 -9.89
C TRP A 21 -14.29 -7.45 -10.54
N GLY A 22 -15.34 -6.73 -10.15
CA GLY A 22 -15.60 -5.37 -10.65
C GLY A 22 -14.42 -4.43 -10.36
N LEU A 23 -13.93 -4.43 -9.12
CA LEU A 23 -12.79 -3.62 -8.70
C LEU A 23 -11.49 -3.99 -9.43
N SER A 24 -11.28 -5.28 -9.68
CA SER A 24 -10.15 -5.79 -10.47
C SER A 24 -10.20 -5.29 -11.91
N VAL A 25 -11.36 -5.39 -12.56
CA VAL A 25 -11.54 -4.90 -13.94
C VAL A 25 -11.32 -3.40 -14.00
N VAL A 26 -11.88 -2.64 -13.05
CA VAL A 26 -11.68 -1.18 -12.97
C VAL A 26 -10.20 -0.84 -12.85
N PHE A 27 -9.44 -1.54 -11.99
CA PHE A 27 -8.01 -1.28 -11.84
C PHE A 27 -7.19 -1.59 -13.09
N ILE A 28 -7.50 -2.70 -13.77
CA ILE A 28 -6.82 -3.07 -15.02
C ILE A 28 -7.10 -2.01 -16.09
N LEU A 29 -8.36 -1.60 -16.25
CA LEU A 29 -8.75 -0.55 -17.19
C LEU A 29 -8.10 0.79 -16.84
N LEU A 30 -8.05 1.14 -15.55
CA LEU A 30 -7.38 2.35 -15.09
C LEU A 30 -5.88 2.32 -15.40
N SER A 31 -5.23 1.17 -15.22
CA SER A 31 -3.81 1.00 -15.52
C SER A 31 -3.51 1.12 -17.02
N LEU A 32 -4.37 0.56 -17.87
CA LEU A 32 -4.29 0.73 -19.33
C LEU A 32 -4.53 2.20 -19.73
N LEU A 33 -5.53 2.85 -19.14
CA LEU A 33 -5.83 4.26 -19.38
C LEU A 33 -4.64 5.15 -18.98
N ILE A 34 -4.06 4.91 -17.81
CA ILE A 34 -2.91 5.68 -17.32
C ILE A 34 -1.69 5.50 -18.22
N ALA A 35 -1.43 4.28 -18.69
CA ALA A 35 -0.34 4.04 -19.64
C ALA A 35 -0.57 4.78 -20.98
N TYR A 36 -1.81 4.78 -21.49
CA TYR A 36 -2.17 5.51 -22.69
C TYR A 36 -2.03 7.03 -22.50
N VAL A 37 -2.59 7.57 -21.42
CA VAL A 37 -2.51 9.00 -21.07
C VAL A 37 -1.05 9.43 -20.92
N PHE A 38 -0.20 8.61 -20.31
CA PHE A 38 1.23 8.93 -20.18
C PHE A 38 1.91 9.08 -21.54
N ALA A 39 1.71 8.12 -22.45
CA ALA A 39 2.30 8.15 -23.78
C ALA A 39 1.83 9.37 -24.60
N GLU A 40 0.53 9.66 -24.59
CA GLU A 40 -0.04 10.81 -25.30
C GLU A 40 0.39 12.15 -24.69
N PHE A 41 0.38 12.25 -23.35
CA PHE A 41 0.75 13.47 -22.65
C PHE A 41 2.23 13.82 -22.87
N THR A 42 3.12 12.83 -22.78
CA THR A 42 4.56 13.05 -23.01
C THR A 42 4.87 13.37 -24.47
N ALA A 43 4.15 12.78 -25.42
CA ALA A 43 4.24 13.14 -26.83
C ALA A 43 3.77 14.58 -27.10
N MET A 44 2.64 14.99 -26.50
CA MET A 44 2.09 16.34 -26.65
C MET A 44 2.99 17.43 -26.04
N MET A 45 3.66 17.12 -24.93
CA MET A 45 4.54 18.04 -24.21
C MET A 45 5.96 18.13 -24.81
N GLU A 46 6.22 17.47 -25.95
CA GLU A 46 7.54 17.38 -26.59
C GLU A 46 8.64 16.96 -25.61
N VAL A 47 8.31 16.06 -24.67
CA VAL A 47 9.30 15.53 -23.72
C VAL A 47 10.29 14.67 -24.49
N GLU A 48 11.54 15.12 -24.54
CA GLU A 48 12.60 14.61 -25.41
C GLU A 48 12.93 13.12 -25.17
N GLU A 49 12.73 12.63 -23.94
CA GLU A 49 12.86 11.21 -23.60
C GLU A 49 11.64 10.69 -22.82
N GLN A 50 10.83 9.88 -23.50
CA GLN A 50 9.78 9.08 -22.86
C GLN A 50 10.41 7.88 -22.14
N THR A 51 10.74 8.04 -20.86
CA THR A 51 11.44 6.97 -20.12
C THR A 51 10.49 5.94 -19.54
N ALA A 52 10.88 4.65 -19.60
CA ALA A 52 10.12 3.59 -18.93
C ALA A 52 10.08 3.74 -17.40
N GLN A 53 11.03 4.48 -16.82
CA GLN A 53 11.04 4.86 -15.41
C GLN A 53 9.91 5.86 -15.09
N GLY A 54 9.71 6.88 -15.94
CA GLY A 54 8.59 7.82 -15.82
C GLY A 54 7.24 7.11 -15.88
N LEU A 55 7.09 6.17 -16.83
CA LEU A 55 5.88 5.33 -16.92
C LEU A 55 5.65 4.53 -15.62
N ALA A 56 6.70 3.95 -15.03
CA ALA A 56 6.58 3.18 -13.80
C ALA A 56 6.10 4.04 -12.62
N TYR A 57 6.59 5.27 -12.46
CA TYR A 57 6.06 6.22 -11.46
C TYR A 57 4.63 6.64 -11.74
N PHE A 58 4.32 6.89 -13.00
CA PHE A 58 2.98 7.30 -13.38
C PHE A 58 1.96 6.20 -13.09
N LEU A 59 2.30 4.94 -13.38
CA LEU A 59 1.53 3.77 -12.98
C LEU A 59 1.49 3.58 -11.46
N ALA A 60 2.57 3.91 -10.73
CA ALA A 60 2.62 3.84 -9.28
C ALA A 60 1.65 4.83 -8.60
N SER A 61 1.39 5.98 -9.21
CA SER A 61 0.56 7.05 -8.62
C SER A 61 -0.87 6.61 -8.27
N GLN A 62 -1.48 5.73 -9.08
CA GLN A 62 -2.82 5.18 -8.82
C GLN A 62 -2.84 4.07 -7.76
N ILE A 63 -1.70 3.41 -7.52
CA ILE A 63 -1.61 2.26 -6.61
C ILE A 63 -1.89 2.71 -5.19
N GLY A 64 -1.35 3.86 -4.79
CA GLY A 64 -1.53 4.44 -3.46
C GLY A 64 -3.00 4.45 -3.05
N LEU A 65 -3.85 5.13 -3.84
CA LEU A 65 -5.28 5.22 -3.56
C LEU A 65 -6.02 3.89 -3.74
N PHE A 66 -5.75 3.17 -4.83
CA PHE A 66 -6.45 1.93 -5.14
C PHE A 66 -6.24 0.87 -4.05
N VAL A 67 -4.99 0.60 -3.68
CA VAL A 67 -4.64 -0.40 -2.66
C VAL A 67 -5.20 0.04 -1.31
N SER A 68 -5.06 1.33 -0.96
CA SER A 68 -5.54 1.85 0.32
C SER A 68 -7.05 1.64 0.50
N ILE A 69 -7.85 2.06 -0.48
CA ILE A 69 -9.31 1.96 -0.41
C ILE A 69 -9.73 0.48 -0.45
N THR A 70 -9.16 -0.29 -1.38
CA THR A 70 -9.52 -1.69 -1.55
C THR A 70 -9.20 -2.52 -0.30
N ALA A 71 -8.01 -2.32 0.27
CA ALA A 71 -7.59 -3.00 1.48
C ALA A 71 -8.54 -2.72 2.66
N ILE A 72 -8.98 -1.46 2.83
CA ILE A 72 -9.99 -1.12 3.84
C ILE A 72 -11.25 -1.94 3.61
N VAL A 73 -11.81 -1.91 2.40
CA VAL A 73 -13.08 -2.60 2.07
C VAL A 73 -13.00 -4.10 2.35
N ILE A 74 -11.87 -4.75 2.02
CA ILE A 74 -11.76 -6.21 2.11
C ILE A 74 -11.25 -6.71 3.47
N ALA A 75 -10.56 -5.88 4.25
CA ALA A 75 -9.85 -6.32 5.45
C ALA A 75 -10.32 -5.67 6.76
N TYR A 76 -11.11 -4.59 6.74
CA TYR A 76 -11.56 -3.94 7.99
C TYR A 76 -12.34 -4.88 8.92
N LYS A 77 -13.10 -5.83 8.37
CA LYS A 77 -13.86 -6.85 9.11
C LYS A 77 -13.11 -8.17 9.31
N ALA A 78 -11.84 -8.27 8.90
CA ALA A 78 -11.12 -9.54 8.83
C ALA A 78 -11.14 -10.32 10.16
N ILE A 79 -10.94 -9.65 11.30
CA ILE A 79 -11.00 -10.26 12.63
C ILE A 79 -12.24 -9.80 13.39
N ALA A 80 -12.51 -8.48 13.41
CA ALA A 80 -13.64 -7.92 14.15
C ALA A 80 -15.00 -8.52 13.74
N GLY A 81 -15.19 -8.84 12.46
CA GLY A 81 -16.44 -9.43 11.96
C GLY A 81 -16.64 -10.88 12.40
N GLU A 82 -15.57 -11.67 12.44
CA GLU A 82 -15.63 -13.06 12.91
C GLU A 82 -15.80 -13.14 14.42
N ARG A 83 -15.23 -12.18 15.14
CA ARG A 83 -15.45 -12.04 16.58
C ARG A 83 -16.89 -11.69 16.89
N GLU A 84 -17.47 -10.72 16.18
CA GLU A 84 -18.85 -10.26 16.41
C GLU A 84 -19.89 -11.31 16.02
N SER A 85 -19.64 -12.08 14.95
CA SER A 85 -20.50 -13.21 14.56
C SER A 85 -20.29 -14.48 15.38
N GLY A 86 -19.27 -14.53 16.24
CA GLY A 86 -18.90 -15.71 17.02
C GLY A 86 -18.23 -16.84 16.20
N SER A 87 -18.09 -16.68 14.88
CA SER A 87 -17.49 -17.70 14.00
C SER A 87 -16.03 -18.00 14.34
N ILE A 88 -15.35 -17.05 14.98
CA ILE A 88 -13.97 -17.22 15.44
C ILE A 88 -13.83 -18.35 16.47
N LYS A 89 -14.87 -18.64 17.26
CA LYS A 89 -14.87 -19.76 18.23
C LYS A 89 -14.87 -21.12 17.53
N ILE A 90 -15.59 -21.23 16.41
CA ILE A 90 -15.64 -22.45 15.61
C ILE A 90 -14.28 -22.68 14.94
N LEU A 91 -13.67 -21.61 14.38
CA LEU A 91 -12.33 -21.68 13.80
C LEU A 91 -11.27 -22.12 14.82
N LEU A 92 -11.38 -21.67 16.07
CA LEU A 92 -10.46 -22.02 17.16
C LEU A 92 -10.80 -23.35 17.87
N SER A 93 -11.97 -23.94 17.62
CA SER A 93 -12.27 -25.32 18.06
C SER A 93 -11.55 -26.38 17.21
N LEU A 94 -11.10 -25.98 16.02
CA LEU A 94 -10.20 -26.76 15.16
C LEU A 94 -8.74 -26.50 15.59
N PRO A 95 -7.78 -27.36 15.20
CA PRO A 95 -6.37 -27.23 15.59
C PRO A 95 -5.64 -26.09 14.86
N HIS A 96 -6.15 -24.86 15.02
CA HIS A 96 -5.61 -23.60 14.52
C HIS A 96 -5.27 -22.69 15.69
N THR A 97 -4.07 -22.11 15.67
CA THR A 97 -3.70 -21.09 16.65
C THR A 97 -4.25 -19.71 16.25
N ARG A 98 -4.35 -18.79 17.21
CA ARG A 98 -4.69 -17.38 16.92
C ARG A 98 -3.70 -16.74 15.94
N GLN A 99 -2.43 -17.15 15.99
CA GLN A 99 -1.40 -16.71 15.04
C GLN A 99 -1.67 -17.22 13.63
N ASP A 100 -2.06 -18.49 13.47
CA ASP A 100 -2.42 -19.08 12.18
C ASP A 100 -3.58 -18.34 11.51
N VAL A 101 -4.58 -17.95 12.30
CA VAL A 101 -5.74 -17.20 11.80
C VAL A 101 -5.31 -15.82 11.30
N LEU A 102 -4.51 -15.09 12.09
CA LEU A 102 -4.09 -13.75 11.76
C LEU A 102 -3.19 -13.72 10.51
N LEU A 103 -2.14 -14.54 10.48
CA LEU A 103 -1.23 -14.63 9.33
C LEU A 103 -1.95 -15.20 8.10
N GLY A 104 -2.84 -16.17 8.30
CA GLY A 104 -3.66 -16.72 7.22
C GLY A 104 -4.54 -15.67 6.55
N LYS A 105 -5.16 -14.78 7.34
CA LYS A 105 -5.94 -13.66 6.82
C LYS A 105 -5.09 -12.63 6.08
N VAL A 106 -3.93 -12.27 6.62
CA VAL A 106 -3.01 -11.36 5.91
C VAL A 106 -2.61 -11.97 4.57
N LEU A 107 -2.17 -13.23 4.53
CA LEU A 107 -1.76 -13.89 3.30
C LEU A 107 -2.91 -14.04 2.29
N GLY A 108 -4.08 -14.50 2.75
CA GLY A 108 -5.25 -14.68 1.89
C GLY A 108 -5.71 -13.36 1.26
N ARG A 109 -5.86 -12.30 2.07
CA ARG A 109 -6.30 -10.97 1.60
C ARG A 109 -5.23 -10.26 0.76
N SER A 110 -3.95 -10.46 1.08
CA SER A 110 -2.84 -9.96 0.27
C SER A 110 -2.85 -10.61 -1.10
N ALA A 111 -3.02 -11.94 -1.19
CA ALA A 111 -3.13 -12.62 -2.49
C ALA A 111 -4.34 -12.15 -3.28
N THR A 112 -5.50 -11.95 -2.62
CA THR A 112 -6.71 -11.42 -3.26
C THR A 112 -6.50 -10.07 -3.92
N LEU A 113 -5.76 -9.16 -3.28
CA LEU A 113 -5.50 -7.82 -3.81
C LEU A 113 -4.28 -7.78 -4.75
N ALA A 114 -3.24 -8.57 -4.46
CA ALA A 114 -2.02 -8.59 -5.26
C ALA A 114 -2.27 -9.10 -6.67
N VAL A 115 -3.10 -10.12 -6.87
CA VAL A 115 -3.39 -10.67 -8.20
C VAL A 115 -3.91 -9.60 -9.17
N PRO A 116 -5.02 -8.90 -8.90
CA PRO A 116 -5.51 -7.87 -9.82
C PRO A 116 -4.57 -6.66 -9.92
N THR A 117 -3.88 -6.29 -8.83
CA THR A 117 -2.87 -5.22 -8.88
C THR A 117 -1.74 -5.57 -9.84
N LEU A 118 -1.13 -6.76 -9.72
CA LEU A 118 -0.03 -7.18 -10.57
C LEU A 118 -0.48 -7.34 -12.03
N ILE A 119 -1.66 -7.92 -12.28
CA ILE A 119 -2.22 -8.03 -13.64
C ILE A 119 -2.42 -6.65 -14.26
N GLY A 120 -3.01 -5.70 -13.53
CA GLY A 120 -3.22 -4.34 -14.02
C GLY A 120 -1.91 -3.62 -14.35
N LEU A 121 -0.90 -3.76 -13.49
CA LEU A 121 0.41 -3.13 -13.71
C LEU A 121 1.16 -3.75 -14.88
N VAL A 122 1.13 -5.09 -15.02
CA VAL A 122 1.72 -5.76 -16.18
C VAL A 122 1.01 -5.36 -17.46
N ALA A 123 -0.33 -5.27 -17.46
CA ALA A 123 -1.09 -4.84 -18.62
C ALA A 123 -0.81 -3.38 -19.01
N GLY A 124 -0.80 -2.47 -18.02
CA GLY A 124 -0.45 -1.07 -18.23
C GLY A 124 0.98 -0.89 -18.74
N ALA A 125 1.95 -1.56 -18.10
CA ALA A 125 3.34 -1.50 -18.53
C ALA A 125 3.55 -2.10 -19.94
N ALA A 126 2.90 -3.22 -20.26
CA ALA A 126 2.96 -3.81 -21.59
C ALA A 126 2.41 -2.86 -22.66
N LEU A 127 1.26 -2.23 -22.40
CA LEU A 127 0.69 -1.23 -23.31
C LEU A 127 1.63 -0.03 -23.47
N GLY A 128 2.10 0.55 -22.36
CA GLY A 128 3.00 1.71 -22.40
C GLY A 128 4.29 1.40 -23.16
N SER A 129 4.89 0.22 -22.95
CA SER A 129 6.08 -0.19 -23.69
C SER A 129 5.85 -0.36 -25.19
N VAL A 130 4.66 -0.80 -25.61
CA VAL A 130 4.31 -0.87 -27.04
C VAL A 130 4.16 0.53 -27.64
N LEU A 131 3.55 1.46 -26.90
CA LEU A 131 3.32 2.83 -27.36
C LEU A 131 4.62 3.66 -27.45
N MET A 132 5.51 3.49 -26.48
CA MET A 132 6.76 4.24 -26.36
C MET A 132 7.91 3.59 -27.16
N GLY A 133 7.79 2.31 -27.52
CA GLY A 133 8.88 1.55 -28.15
C GLY A 133 10.02 1.19 -27.18
N GLU A 134 9.86 1.42 -25.89
CA GLU A 134 10.86 1.17 -24.84
C GLU A 134 10.33 0.17 -23.80
N PHE A 135 11.14 -0.84 -23.46
CA PHE A 135 10.84 -1.79 -22.39
C PHE A 135 11.96 -1.86 -21.38
N ALA A 136 11.75 -1.27 -20.19
CA ALA A 136 12.68 -1.41 -19.07
C ALA A 136 12.20 -2.49 -18.10
N ILE A 137 12.78 -3.68 -18.24
CA ILE A 137 12.52 -4.80 -17.33
C ILE A 137 12.83 -4.44 -15.87
N VAL A 138 13.85 -3.60 -15.63
CA VAL A 138 14.27 -3.15 -14.30
C VAL A 138 13.15 -2.34 -13.64
N SER A 139 12.66 -1.30 -14.31
CA SER A 139 11.59 -0.43 -13.79
C SER A 139 10.29 -1.20 -13.54
N LEU A 140 9.92 -2.11 -14.45
CA LEU A 140 8.76 -2.98 -14.26
C LEU A 140 8.95 -3.91 -13.06
N SER A 141 10.12 -4.55 -12.94
CA SER A 141 10.39 -5.46 -11.81
C SER A 141 10.37 -4.73 -10.46
N ALA A 142 10.96 -3.53 -10.40
CA ALA A 142 10.94 -2.66 -9.23
C ALA A 142 9.51 -2.28 -8.84
N LEU A 143 8.70 -1.86 -9.83
CA LEU A 143 7.29 -1.53 -9.64
C LEU A 143 6.50 -2.71 -9.09
N LEU A 144 6.64 -3.91 -9.67
CA LEU A 144 5.90 -5.09 -9.23
C LEU A 144 6.30 -5.53 -7.81
N VAL A 145 7.59 -5.55 -7.50
CA VAL A 145 8.10 -5.92 -6.17
C VAL A 145 7.62 -4.93 -5.10
N MET A 146 7.76 -3.63 -5.36
CA MET A 146 7.31 -2.61 -4.41
C MET A 146 5.79 -2.58 -4.27
N SER A 147 5.05 -2.81 -5.35
CA SER A 147 3.58 -2.89 -5.29
C SER A 147 3.12 -4.08 -4.46
N LEU A 148 3.79 -5.23 -4.60
CA LEU A 148 3.51 -6.41 -3.76
C LEU A 148 3.80 -6.12 -2.29
N LEU A 149 4.96 -5.51 -1.97
CA LEU A 149 5.31 -5.12 -0.61
C LEU A 149 4.27 -4.15 -0.03
N PHE A 150 3.84 -3.16 -0.81
CA PHE A 150 2.84 -2.19 -0.40
C PHE A 150 1.47 -2.84 -0.14
N VAL A 151 1.01 -3.73 -1.03
CA VAL A 151 -0.23 -4.50 -0.84
C VAL A 151 -0.19 -5.29 0.47
N VAL A 152 0.88 -6.06 0.70
CA VAL A 152 1.00 -6.88 1.92
C VAL A 152 1.05 -5.98 3.17
N THR A 153 1.79 -4.88 3.10
CA THR A 153 1.90 -3.90 4.19
C THR A 153 0.55 -3.29 4.54
N TYR A 154 -0.19 -2.80 3.55
CA TYR A 154 -1.48 -2.16 3.79
C TYR A 154 -2.54 -3.14 4.30
N ILE A 155 -2.55 -4.37 3.78
CA ILE A 155 -3.39 -5.44 4.31
C ILE A 155 -3.01 -5.78 5.74
N SER A 156 -1.72 -5.83 6.07
CA SER A 156 -1.23 -6.05 7.43
C SER A 156 -1.72 -4.98 8.40
N ILE A 157 -1.67 -3.70 8.00
CA ILE A 157 -2.23 -2.58 8.78
C ILE A 157 -3.72 -2.81 9.03
N MET A 158 -4.51 -3.06 7.98
CA MET A 158 -5.98 -3.19 8.10
C MET A 158 -6.37 -4.40 8.96
N VAL A 159 -5.69 -5.54 8.80
CA VAL A 159 -5.92 -6.74 9.63
C VAL A 159 -5.49 -6.49 11.07
N GLY A 160 -4.36 -5.81 11.30
CA GLY A 160 -3.88 -5.42 12.63
C GLY A 160 -4.88 -4.52 13.36
N ILE A 161 -5.40 -3.50 12.68
CA ILE A 161 -6.46 -2.62 13.21
C ILE A 161 -7.74 -3.42 13.49
N SER A 162 -8.14 -4.33 12.59
CA SER A 162 -9.30 -5.20 12.79
C SER A 162 -9.14 -6.11 14.01
N ALA A 163 -7.93 -6.61 14.27
CA ALA A 163 -7.62 -7.44 15.42
C ALA A 163 -7.62 -6.65 16.75
N LEU A 164 -7.18 -5.39 16.68
CA LEU A 164 -7.20 -4.46 17.82
C LEU A 164 -8.63 -4.05 18.19
N ALA A 165 -9.52 -3.97 17.20
CA ALA A 165 -10.89 -3.53 17.39
C ALA A 165 -11.77 -4.58 18.11
N GLY A 166 -12.58 -4.11 19.06
CA GLY A 166 -13.53 -4.96 19.80
C GLY A 166 -14.84 -5.25 19.06
N SER A 167 -15.16 -4.50 18.00
CA SER A 167 -16.39 -4.63 17.21
C SER A 167 -16.16 -4.16 15.77
N THR A 168 -17.02 -4.57 14.84
CA THR A 168 -16.90 -4.15 13.43
C THR A 168 -17.04 -2.64 13.24
N SER A 169 -17.92 -1.99 14.00
CA SER A 169 -18.07 -0.54 13.99
C SER A 169 -16.79 0.18 14.42
N ARG A 170 -16.12 -0.29 15.49
CA ARG A 170 -14.82 0.26 15.91
C ARG A 170 -13.74 0.01 14.87
N ALA A 171 -13.73 -1.18 14.27
CA ALA A 171 -12.77 -1.51 13.22
C ALA A 171 -12.93 -0.57 12.02
N SER A 172 -14.15 -0.34 11.54
CA SER A 172 -14.40 0.60 10.43
C SER A 172 -13.97 2.03 10.77
N MET A 173 -14.28 2.51 11.98
CA MET A 173 -13.88 3.86 12.39
C MET A 173 -12.36 4.01 12.43
N LEU A 174 -11.64 3.02 12.97
CA LEU A 174 -10.18 3.06 13.05
C LEU A 174 -9.52 2.95 11.67
N THR A 175 -9.99 2.08 10.78
CA THR A 175 -9.43 1.96 9.43
C THR A 175 -9.69 3.19 8.57
N ILE A 176 -10.88 3.80 8.69
CA ILE A 176 -11.20 5.06 8.00
C ILE A 176 -10.39 6.21 8.60
N GLY A 177 -10.28 6.29 9.92
CA GLY A 177 -9.46 7.30 10.60
C GLY A 177 -7.99 7.19 10.22
N PHE A 178 -7.45 5.97 10.13
CA PHE A 178 -6.10 5.72 9.64
C PHE A 178 -5.90 6.29 8.23
N PHE A 179 -6.80 5.95 7.30
CA PHE A 179 -6.75 6.46 5.93
C PHE A 179 -6.81 7.98 5.88
N LEU A 180 -7.76 8.60 6.59
CA LEU A 180 -7.88 10.06 6.60
C LEU A 180 -6.62 10.74 7.14
N VAL A 181 -6.06 10.24 8.25
CA VAL A 181 -4.88 10.84 8.89
C VAL A 181 -3.62 10.68 8.04
N PHE A 182 -3.32 9.45 7.59
CA PHE A 182 -2.05 9.15 6.95
C PHE A 182 -2.06 9.39 5.45
N GLU A 183 -3.18 9.13 4.75
CA GLU A 183 -3.22 9.24 3.29
C GLU A 183 -3.69 10.61 2.80
N ILE A 184 -4.53 11.32 3.57
CA ILE A 184 -5.12 12.60 3.14
C ILE A 184 -4.57 13.78 3.93
N LEU A 185 -4.63 13.73 5.26
CA LEU A 185 -4.33 14.88 6.11
C LEU A 185 -2.84 15.00 6.47
N TRP A 186 -2.02 14.00 6.13
CA TRP A 186 -0.64 13.97 6.60
C TRP A 186 0.21 15.10 6.06
N SER A 187 -0.04 15.59 4.84
CA SER A 187 0.62 16.76 4.29
C SER A 187 0.40 18.00 5.18
N VAL A 188 -0.82 18.19 5.65
CA VAL A 188 -1.19 19.28 6.58
C VAL A 188 -0.55 19.06 7.95
N VAL A 189 -0.52 17.81 8.44
CA VAL A 189 0.17 17.46 9.70
C VAL A 189 1.65 17.78 9.61
N SER A 190 2.33 17.36 8.54
CA SER A 190 3.75 17.61 8.31
C SER A 190 4.07 19.12 8.27
N ILE A 191 3.31 19.89 7.48
CA ILE A 191 3.44 21.35 7.42
C ILE A 191 3.15 21.98 8.79
N GLY A 192 2.14 21.49 9.51
CA GLY A 192 1.80 21.96 10.85
C GLY A 192 2.92 21.75 11.87
N ILE A 193 3.61 20.60 11.83
CA ILE A 193 4.77 20.34 12.68
C ILE A 193 5.91 21.31 12.35
N VAL A 194 6.18 21.56 11.07
CA VAL A 194 7.20 22.54 10.64
C VAL A 194 6.83 23.94 11.15
N TRP A 195 5.59 24.35 10.95
CA TRP A 195 5.10 25.66 11.38
C TRP A 195 5.21 25.85 12.90
N LEU A 196 4.84 24.84 13.69
CA LEU A 196 4.96 24.87 15.16
C LEU A 196 6.42 24.94 15.62
N THR A 197 7.30 24.14 15.00
CA THR A 197 8.73 24.07 15.38
C THR A 197 9.53 25.29 14.95
N ASN A 198 9.05 26.05 13.96
CA ASN A 198 9.65 27.30 13.49
C ASN A 198 8.96 28.56 14.05
N GLY A 199 8.39 28.47 15.26
CA GLY A 199 7.85 29.63 15.97
C GLY A 199 6.60 30.22 15.33
N LEU A 200 5.69 29.38 14.82
CA LEU A 200 4.45 29.78 14.13
C LEU A 200 4.70 30.53 12.82
N SER A 201 5.80 30.21 12.14
CA SER A 201 6.14 30.75 10.83
C SER A 201 6.57 29.62 9.87
N LEU A 202 6.35 29.82 8.58
CA LEU A 202 6.85 28.90 7.56
C LEU A 202 8.27 29.32 7.18
N PRO A 203 9.27 28.42 7.32
CA PRO A 203 10.63 28.75 6.94
C PRO A 203 10.76 28.82 5.41
N THR A 204 11.77 29.57 4.94
CA THR A 204 12.11 29.61 3.51
C THR A 204 12.71 28.29 3.01
N GLU A 205 13.40 27.57 3.89
CA GLU A 205 13.96 26.24 3.65
C GLU A 205 13.39 25.25 4.65
N PHE A 206 12.86 24.13 4.17
CA PHE A 206 12.30 23.11 5.04
C PHE A 206 13.43 22.35 5.75
N PRO A 207 13.31 22.11 7.07
CA PRO A 207 14.31 21.31 7.79
C PRO A 207 14.42 19.89 7.23
N ASN A 208 15.64 19.35 7.16
CA ASN A 208 15.90 18.02 6.58
C ASN A 208 15.09 16.89 7.26
N TRP A 209 14.77 16.99 8.55
CA TRP A 209 13.98 15.97 9.27
C TRP A 209 12.56 15.81 8.72
N VAL A 210 12.03 16.81 8.01
CA VAL A 210 10.71 16.78 7.36
C VAL A 210 10.64 15.66 6.32
N TYR A 211 11.77 15.32 5.69
CA TYR A 211 11.86 14.18 4.80
C TYR A 211 11.37 12.90 5.49
N LEU A 212 11.85 12.60 6.71
CA LEU A 212 11.44 11.41 7.47
C LEU A 212 9.96 11.47 7.88
N VAL A 213 9.47 12.64 8.26
CA VAL A 213 8.06 12.83 8.60
C VAL A 213 7.17 12.56 7.39
N ASN A 214 7.59 12.99 6.20
CA ASN A 214 6.88 12.71 4.95
C ASN A 214 6.94 11.24 4.51
N GLN A 215 7.80 10.42 5.11
CA GLN A 215 7.81 8.97 4.85
C GLN A 215 6.79 8.22 5.69
N VAL A 216 6.23 8.80 6.76
CA VAL A 216 5.31 8.09 7.66
C VAL A 216 4.07 7.52 6.94
N PRO A 217 3.43 8.21 5.97
CA PRO A 217 2.35 7.61 5.18
C PRO A 217 2.82 6.39 4.40
N PRO A 218 2.08 5.26 4.45
CA PRO A 218 2.42 4.07 3.67
C PRO A 218 2.54 4.34 2.16
N SER A 219 1.69 5.19 1.57
CA SER A 219 1.78 5.54 0.15
C SER A 219 3.05 6.33 -0.20
N ALA A 220 3.45 7.29 0.65
CA ALA A 220 4.67 8.07 0.46
C ALA A 220 5.92 7.19 0.60
N ALA A 221 5.92 6.28 1.59
CA ALA A 221 6.96 5.28 1.78
C ALA A 221 7.08 4.34 0.57
N PHE A 222 5.95 3.96 -0.04
CA PHE A 222 5.92 3.17 -1.27
C PHE A 222 6.56 3.90 -2.45
N THR A 223 6.17 5.15 -2.72
CA THR A 223 6.75 5.92 -3.83
C THR A 223 8.25 6.16 -3.62
N THR A 224 8.67 6.47 -2.40
CA THR A 224 10.10 6.68 -2.07
C THR A 224 10.89 5.38 -2.15
N GLY A 225 10.33 4.27 -1.67
CA GLY A 225 10.97 2.95 -1.77
C GLY A 225 11.09 2.46 -3.21
N LEU A 226 10.15 2.82 -4.09
CA LEU A 226 10.24 2.55 -5.53
C LEU A 226 11.47 3.21 -6.15
N THR A 227 11.81 4.44 -5.73
CA THR A 227 13.05 5.11 -6.13
C THR A 227 14.30 4.33 -5.72
N ALA A 228 14.27 3.60 -4.60
CA ALA A 228 15.43 2.84 -4.13
C ALA A 228 15.79 1.65 -5.05
N LEU A 229 14.81 1.13 -5.79
CA LEU A 229 14.97 -0.03 -6.65
C LEU A 229 15.22 0.35 -8.13
N MET A 230 15.11 1.63 -8.50
CA MET A 230 15.31 2.08 -9.88
C MET A 230 16.58 2.92 -9.99
N PRO A 231 17.52 2.55 -10.89
CA PRO A 231 18.75 3.31 -11.10
C PRO A 231 18.49 4.59 -11.92
N GLY A 232 19.28 5.64 -11.66
CA GLY A 232 19.31 6.87 -12.46
C GLY A 232 18.46 8.03 -11.91
N ASP A 233 18.74 9.22 -12.42
CA ASP A 233 17.92 10.41 -12.16
C ASP A 233 16.65 10.35 -12.99
N ILE A 234 15.52 10.53 -12.32
CA ILE A 234 14.22 10.51 -12.97
C ILE A 234 13.90 11.95 -13.37
N ALA A 235 13.87 12.22 -14.67
CA ALA A 235 13.46 13.52 -15.18
C ALA A 235 12.09 13.91 -14.59
N GLY A 236 12.04 15.04 -13.86
CA GLY A 236 10.82 15.58 -13.24
C GLY A 236 10.45 15.03 -11.86
N VAL A 237 11.13 13.99 -11.34
CA VAL A 237 11.02 13.60 -9.93
C VAL A 237 12.28 14.11 -9.24
N GLY A 238 12.18 15.28 -8.61
CA GLY A 238 13.29 15.86 -7.86
C GLY A 238 13.76 14.88 -6.80
N THR A 239 14.95 14.31 -6.99
CA THR A 239 15.70 13.67 -5.92
C THR A 239 16.03 14.76 -4.92
N PRO A 240 15.52 14.69 -3.67
CA PRO A 240 15.80 15.74 -2.72
C PRO A 240 17.29 15.78 -2.42
N ASP A 241 17.96 16.85 -2.84
CA ASP A 241 19.39 17.08 -2.64
C ASP A 241 19.63 17.50 -1.19
N PHE A 242 19.51 16.54 -0.28
CA PHE A 242 19.81 16.73 1.13
C PHE A 242 21.12 16.00 1.45
N GLU A 243 22.13 16.72 1.95
CA GLU A 243 23.38 16.13 2.49
C GLU A 243 23.16 15.26 3.76
N ALA A 244 21.91 14.98 4.15
CA ALA A 244 21.59 14.20 5.32
C ALA A 244 21.77 12.69 5.06
N PHE A 245 22.49 11.98 5.94
CA PHE A 245 22.73 10.53 5.81
C PHE A 245 21.44 9.68 5.72
N TYR A 246 20.33 10.20 6.23
CA TYR A 246 19.03 9.53 6.23
C TYR A 246 18.15 9.89 5.02
N ALA A 247 18.57 10.82 4.16
CA ALA A 247 17.83 11.18 2.94
C ALA A 247 18.06 10.14 1.82
N THR A 248 17.88 8.86 2.15
CA THR A 248 18.03 7.77 1.19
C THR A 248 16.66 7.19 0.83
N PRO A 249 16.43 6.83 -0.44
CA PRO A 249 15.21 6.15 -0.87
C PRO A 249 14.86 4.88 -0.06
N TRP A 250 15.88 4.23 0.52
CA TRP A 250 15.73 3.05 1.38
C TRP A 250 14.90 3.30 2.65
N VAL A 251 14.77 4.55 3.10
CA VAL A 251 13.88 4.89 4.21
C VAL A 251 12.43 4.51 3.91
N GLY A 252 11.98 4.63 2.66
CA GLY A 252 10.65 4.20 2.27
C GLY A 252 10.44 2.70 2.50
N VAL A 253 11.43 1.87 2.12
CA VAL A 253 11.39 0.41 2.36
C VAL A 253 11.39 0.09 3.85
N ALA A 254 12.24 0.78 4.63
CA ALA A 254 12.30 0.60 6.08
C ALA A 254 10.97 0.97 6.76
N MET A 255 10.32 2.06 6.31
CA MET A 255 9.03 2.48 6.84
C MET A 255 7.91 1.51 6.46
N LEU A 256 7.91 0.96 5.24
CA LEU A 256 6.98 -0.11 4.87
C LEU A 256 7.20 -1.36 5.74
N ALA A 257 8.44 -1.74 6.01
CA ALA A 257 8.73 -2.85 6.92
C ALA A 257 8.22 -2.59 8.35
N PHE A 258 8.36 -1.35 8.84
CA PHE A 258 7.77 -0.93 10.11
C PHE A 258 6.25 -1.11 10.10
N TRP A 259 5.55 -0.60 9.08
CA TRP A 259 4.10 -0.74 8.93
C TRP A 259 3.62 -2.17 8.71
N LEU A 260 4.46 -3.02 8.12
CA LEU A 260 4.15 -4.42 7.92
C LEU A 260 4.12 -5.18 9.25
N VAL A 261 5.06 -4.87 10.15
CA VAL A 261 5.28 -5.64 11.38
C VAL A 261 4.53 -5.06 12.57
N VAL A 262 4.60 -3.75 12.80
CA VAL A 262 4.18 -3.13 14.06
C VAL A 262 2.66 -3.19 14.30
N PRO A 263 1.79 -2.77 13.37
CA PRO A 263 0.34 -2.88 13.54
C PRO A 263 -0.12 -4.32 13.71
N LEU A 264 0.52 -5.26 13.01
CA LEU A 264 0.19 -6.68 13.09
C LEU A 264 0.60 -7.26 14.44
N ALA A 265 1.78 -6.92 14.95
CA ALA A 265 2.26 -7.35 16.26
C ALA A 265 1.37 -6.80 17.38
N ILE A 266 0.99 -5.52 17.31
CA ILE A 266 0.05 -4.90 18.26
C ILE A 266 -1.32 -5.58 18.19
N GLY A 267 -1.84 -5.81 16.98
CA GLY A 267 -3.09 -6.52 16.75
C GLY A 267 -3.06 -7.95 17.28
N TYR A 268 -1.97 -8.67 17.05
CA TYR A 268 -1.75 -10.02 17.58
C TYR A 268 -1.71 -10.04 19.10
N TRP A 269 -0.96 -9.14 19.73
CA TRP A 269 -0.86 -9.06 21.19
C TRP A 269 -2.24 -8.84 21.82
N ARG A 270 -3.03 -7.90 21.29
CA ARG A 270 -4.40 -7.69 21.77
C ARG A 270 -5.30 -8.89 21.51
N PHE A 271 -5.19 -9.50 20.33
CA PHE A 271 -6.00 -10.66 19.96
C PHE A 271 -5.66 -11.88 20.80
N SER A 272 -4.40 -12.06 21.22
CA SER A 272 -3.96 -13.18 22.06
C SER A 272 -4.47 -13.08 23.51
N THR A 273 -4.66 -11.86 24.01
CA THR A 273 -5.08 -11.57 25.39
C THR A 273 -6.57 -11.37 25.55
N ALA A 274 -7.32 -11.30 24.45
CA ALA A 274 -8.77 -11.08 24.50
C ALA A 274 -9.54 -12.36 24.83
N ASP A 275 -10.50 -12.24 25.74
CA ASP A 275 -11.53 -13.25 25.95
C ASP A 275 -12.52 -13.23 24.77
N LEU A 276 -12.83 -14.44 24.27
CA LEU A 276 -13.66 -14.67 23.08
C LEU A 276 -15.01 -15.27 23.47
#